data_AF-A0A4Q3WN73-F1
#
_entry.id   AF-A0A4Q3WN73-F1
#
_cell.length_a   1.000
_cell.length_b   1.000
_cell.length_c   1.000
_cell.angle_alpha   90.00
_cell.angle_beta   90.00
_cell.angle_gamma   90.00
#
_symmetry.space_group_name_H-M   'P 1'
#
loop_
_entity.id
_entity.type
_entity.pdbx_description
1 polymer ?
#
loop_
_entity_poly.entity_id
_entity_poly.type
_entity_poly.pdbx_seq_one_letter_code
_entity_poly.pdbx_strand_id
1 'polypeptide(L)' 'MTRTLLAALALAATLLAPQAFASDSVKLPAQKWSFNGLHGTYDKDEIYRGYMVATNVCMACHSFKYIS' A
#
# COMPACT_ATOMS: atom_id res chain seq x y z
N MET A 1 -8.61 15.47 -47.08
CA MET A 1 -7.64 16.36 -46.41
C MET A 1 -8.07 16.73 -44.99
N THR A 2 -9.32 17.12 -44.76
CA THR A 2 -9.86 17.42 -43.41
C THR A 2 -9.85 16.23 -42.44
N ARG A 3 -10.19 15.01 -42.90
CA ARG A 3 -10.16 13.79 -42.07
C ARG A 3 -8.76 13.40 -41.60
N THR A 4 -7.76 13.53 -42.47
CA THR A 4 -6.35 13.26 -42.13
C THR A 4 -5.79 14.32 -41.19
N LEU A 5 -6.19 15.59 -41.34
CA LEU A 5 -5.85 16.65 -40.38
C LEU A 5 -6.45 16.41 -39.00
N LEU A 6 -7.71 15.99 -38.91
CA LEU A 6 -8.36 15.65 -37.65
C LEU A 6 -7.70 14.47 -36.93
N ALA A 7 -7.30 13.44 -37.68
CA ALA A 7 -6.58 12.29 -37.14
C ALA A 7 -5.19 12.67 -36.61
N ALA A 8 -4.46 13.52 -37.33
CA ALA A 8 -3.16 14.03 -36.89
C ALA A 8 -3.28 14.90 -35.62
N LEU A 9 -4.33 15.72 -35.53
CA LEU A 9 -4.59 16.58 -34.37
C LEU A 9 -4.93 15.75 -33.12
N ALA A 10 -5.74 14.70 -33.27
CA ALA A 10 -6.09 13.79 -32.17
C ALA A 10 -4.85 13.03 -31.66
N LEU A 11 -3.98 12.58 -32.55
CA LEU A 11 -2.74 11.90 -32.17
C LEU A 11 -1.77 12.85 -31.43
N ALA A 12 -1.64 14.10 -31.90
CA ALA A 12 -0.84 15.12 -31.22
C ALA A 12 -1.37 15.45 -29.81
N ALA A 13 -2.69 15.44 -29.62
CA ALA A 13 -3.30 15.68 -28.32
C ALA A 13 -2.97 14.58 -27.28
N THR A 14 -2.79 13.33 -27.72
CA THR A 14 -2.37 12.24 -26.81
C THR A 14 -0.91 12.34 -26.36
N LEU A 15 -0.04 12.91 -27.20
CA LEU A 15 1.37 13.10 -26.89
C LEU A 15 1.64 14.26 -25.92
N LEU A 16 0.70 15.21 -25.85
CA LEU A 16 0.74 16.38 -24.98
C LEU A 16 -0.11 16.22 -23.71
N ALA A 17 -0.69 15.05 -23.49
CA ALA A 17 -1.50 14.80 -22.30
C ALA A 17 -0.61 14.83 -21.05
N PRO A 18 -0.97 15.61 -20.01
CA PRO A 18 -0.22 15.63 -18.77
C PRO A 18 -0.24 14.23 -18.11
N GLN A 19 0.93 13.79 -17.64
CA GLN A 19 1.05 12.53 -16.91
C GLN A 19 0.39 12.68 -15.54
N ALA A 20 -0.54 11.80 -15.21
CA ALA A 20 -1.07 11.70 -13.86
C ALA A 20 0.01 11.11 -12.95
N PHE A 21 0.58 11.93 -12.07
CA PHE A 21 1.48 11.45 -11.02
C PHE A 21 0.65 10.96 -9.84
N ALA A 22 0.95 9.76 -9.34
CA ALA A 22 0.46 9.32 -8.04
C ALA A 22 1.03 10.25 -6.96
N SER A 23 0.31 10.39 -5.84
CA SER A 23 0.89 11.07 -4.67
C SER A 23 2.12 10.31 -4.19
N ASP A 24 3.19 11.02 -3.87
CA ASP A 24 4.36 10.43 -3.25
C ASP A 24 3.98 9.70 -1.95
N SER A 25 4.42 8.46 -1.82
CA SER A 25 4.26 7.71 -0.57
C SER A 25 5.16 8.31 0.51
N VAL A 26 4.64 8.50 1.71
CA VAL A 26 5.46 8.91 2.86
C VAL A 26 6.41 7.77 3.23
N LYS A 27 7.70 8.10 3.38
CA LYS A 27 8.68 7.16 3.93
C LYS A 27 8.35 6.90 5.40
N LEU A 28 7.93 5.67 5.71
CA LEU A 28 7.68 5.25 7.08
C LEU A 28 8.99 5.17 7.88
N PRO A 29 8.99 5.59 9.16
CA PRO A 29 10.15 5.42 10.03
C PRO A 29 10.42 3.94 10.29
N ALA A 30 11.69 3.55 10.22
CA ALA A 30 12.11 2.19 10.53
C ALA A 30 11.91 1.90 12.03
N GLN A 31 11.15 0.84 12.33
CA GLN A 31 10.95 0.36 13.69
C GLN A 31 11.95 -0.77 14.02
N LYS A 32 12.35 -0.85 15.29
CA LYS A 32 13.20 -1.93 15.79
C LYS A 32 12.32 -3.04 16.35
N TRP A 33 12.15 -4.11 15.59
CA TRP A 33 11.37 -5.28 16.00
C TRP A 33 12.26 -6.40 16.52
N SER A 34 11.75 -7.22 17.45
CA SER A 34 12.46 -8.37 18.00
C SER A 34 12.85 -9.42 16.95
N PHE A 35 12.04 -9.52 15.89
CA PHE A 35 12.22 -10.48 14.79
C PHE A 35 13.11 -9.96 13.66
N ASN A 36 13.65 -8.74 13.77
CA ASN A 36 14.56 -8.22 12.76
C ASN A 36 15.93 -8.92 12.83
N GLY A 37 16.50 -9.25 11.66
CA GLY A 37 17.83 -9.84 11.52
C GLY A 37 17.82 -11.37 11.37
N LEU A 38 18.97 -11.94 11.02
CA LEU A 38 19.10 -13.36 10.68
C LEU A 38 18.67 -14.31 11.82
N HIS A 39 18.86 -13.88 13.07
CA HIS A 39 18.52 -14.65 14.27
C HIS A 39 17.38 -14.00 15.08
N GLY A 40 16.64 -13.06 14.50
CA GLY A 40 15.50 -12.43 15.15
C GLY A 40 14.41 -13.45 15.47
N THR A 41 13.75 -13.28 16.61
CA THR A 41 12.60 -14.12 16.99
C THR A 41 11.45 -13.25 17.44
N TYR A 42 10.23 -13.79 17.33
CA TYR A 42 9.06 -13.09 17.83
C TYR A 42 9.07 -13.05 19.36
N ASP A 43 8.83 -11.86 19.90
CA ASP A 43 8.48 -11.71 21.31
C ASP A 43 7.05 -12.23 21.53
N LYS A 44 6.92 -13.29 22.32
CA LYS A 44 5.62 -13.93 22.59
C LYS A 44 4.69 -13.02 23.39
N ASP A 45 5.23 -12.22 24.30
CA ASP A 45 4.42 -11.33 25.12
C ASP A 45 3.92 -10.14 24.30
N GLU A 46 4.72 -9.65 23.34
CA GLU A 46 4.25 -8.69 22.32
C GLU A 46 3.11 -9.26 21.48
N ILE A 47 3.21 -10.52 21.05
CA ILE A 47 2.13 -11.19 20.30
C ILE A 47 0.86 -11.28 21.16
N TYR A 48 0.95 -11.69 22.42
CA TYR A 48 -0.24 -11.79 23.28
C TYR A 48 -0.90 -10.44 23.49
N ARG A 49 -0.13 -9.37 23.74
CA ARG A 49 -0.69 -8.01 23.83
C ARG A 49 -1.32 -7.56 22.52
N GLY A 50 -0.66 -7.84 21.39
CA GLY A 50 -1.18 -7.53 20.05
C GLY A 50 -2.48 -8.27 19.74
N TYR A 51 -2.59 -9.54 20.14
CA TYR A 51 -3.82 -10.31 20.02
C TYR A 51 -4.96 -9.70 20.84
N MET A 52 -4.70 -9.27 22.09
CA MET A 52 -5.71 -8.58 22.90
C MET A 52 -6.20 -7.29 22.23
N VAL A 53 -5.32 -6.51 21.59
CA VAL A 53 -5.71 -5.31 20.83
C VAL A 53 -6.52 -5.70 19.59
N ALA A 54 -6.07 -6.70 18.83
CA ALA A 54 -6.77 -7.16 17.64
C ALA A 54 -8.20 -7.61 17.96
N THR A 55 -8.38 -8.41 19.01
CA THR A 55 -9.69 -8.91 19.47
C THR A 55 -10.60 -7.78 19.93
N ASN A 56 -10.08 -6.85 20.75
CA ASN A 56 -10.92 -5.85 21.39
C ASN A 56 -11.15 -4.58 20.54
N VAL A 57 -10.38 -4.38 19.46
CA VAL A 57 -10.44 -3.17 18.64
C VAL A 57 -10.64 -3.50 17.17
N CYS A 58 -9.72 -4.24 16.56
CA CYS A 58 -9.66 -4.41 15.10
C CYS A 58 -10.75 -5.34 14.57
N MET A 59 -11.07 -6.40 15.33
CA MET A 59 -12.05 -7.41 14.94
C MET A 59 -13.50 -6.92 14.94
N ALA A 60 -13.75 -5.70 15.45
CA ALA A 60 -15.04 -5.04 15.27
C ALA A 60 -15.36 -4.78 13.79
N CYS A 61 -14.34 -4.58 12.94
CA CYS A 61 -14.50 -4.29 11.51
C CYS A 61 -13.75 -5.27 10.58
N HIS A 62 -12.66 -5.88 11.04
CA HIS A 62 -11.79 -6.72 10.21
C HIS A 62 -11.87 -8.20 10.59
N SER A 63 -12.07 -9.09 9.60
CA SER A 63 -12.12 -10.53 9.83
C SER A 63 -10.73 -11.15 9.99
N PHE A 64 -10.60 -12.13 10.87
CA PHE A 64 -9.36 -12.92 11.08
C PHE A 64 -9.56 -14.37 10.61
N LYS A 65 -10.23 -14.57 9.48
CA LYS A 65 -10.74 -15.87 9.03
C LYS A 65 -9.68 -16.98 8.88
N TYR A 66 -8.43 -16.63 8.59
CA TYR A 66 -7.35 -17.58 8.32
C TYR A 66 -6.40 -17.78 9.51
N ILE A 67 -6.68 -17.17 10.65
CA ILE A 67 -5.92 -17.39 11.89
C ILE A 67 -6.67 -18.45 12.68
N SER A 68 -6.03 -19.60 12.93
CA SER A 68 -6.59 -20.76 13.63
C SER A 68 -6.14 -20.84 15.07
#